data_AF-A0A962GB06-F1
#
_entry.id   AF-A0A962GB06-F1
#
_cell.length_a   1.000
_cell.length_b   1.000
_cell.length_c   1.000
_cell.angle_alpha   90.00
_cell.angle_beta   90.00
_cell.angle_gamma   90.00
#
_symmetry.space_group_name_H-M   'P 1'
#
loop_
_entity.id
_entity.type
_entity.pdbx_description
1 polymer ?
#
loop_
_entity_poly.entity_id
_entity_poly.type
_entity_poly.pdbx_seq_one_letter_code
_entity_poly.pdbx_strand_id
1 'polypeptide(L)'
;MPMILLALSILLAAMALFVVAQMRKRNVSGWLFGFLRQDWRAPVPAGTTRHLLFCFVDHYEPAWGKPDYETECARVARWRRDYPRLCERHRDADGRPPVHTFFFPEEEYREEHLDALVEMCRMQLGEIEIHLHHDRDSAENLRATLSRFTELLADRHDAL
;
A
#
# COMPACT_ATOMS: atom_id res chain seq x y z
N MET A 1 30.39 21.74 37.04
CA MET A 1 29.26 22.42 36.35
C MET A 1 29.54 22.74 34.88
N PRO A 2 30.63 23.46 34.49
CA PRO A 2 30.86 23.82 33.08
C PRO A 2 31.18 22.62 32.16
N MET A 3 31.92 21.62 32.66
CA MET A 3 32.23 20.39 31.90
C MET A 3 31.00 19.53 31.60
N ILE A 4 30.01 19.51 32.51
CA ILE A 4 28.76 18.77 32.33
C ILE A 4 27.90 19.45 31.25
N LEU A 5 27.80 20.80 31.30
CA LEU A 5 27.09 21.57 30.28
C LEU A 5 27.74 21.42 28.89
N LEU A 6 29.07 21.40 28.81
CA LEU A 6 29.79 21.14 27.57
C LEU A 6 29.51 19.74 27.02
N ALA A 7 29.60 18.71 27.87
CA ALA A 7 29.32 17.33 27.46
C ALA A 7 27.87 17.16 26.96
N LEU A 8 26.90 17.76 27.66
CA LEU A 8 25.49 17.77 27.24
C LEU A 8 25.30 18.48 25.90
N SER A 9 26.00 19.59 25.69
CA SER A 9 25.92 20.35 24.43
C SER A 9 26.49 19.56 23.25
N ILE A 10 27.61 18.86 23.45
CA ILE A 10 28.20 17.97 22.44
C ILE A 10 27.25 16.81 22.13
N LEU A 11 26.66 16.19 23.16
CA LEU A 11 25.72 15.10 22.98
C LEU A 11 24.47 15.55 22.18
N LEU A 12 23.92 16.71 22.50
CA LEU A 12 22.79 17.29 21.77
C LEU A 12 23.15 17.59 20.31
N ALA A 13 24.34 18.14 20.06
CA ALA A 13 24.81 18.42 18.70
C ALA A 13 25.00 17.12 17.89
N ALA A 14 25.59 16.09 18.49
CA ALA A 14 25.75 14.78 17.87
C ALA A 14 24.40 14.13 17.57
N MET A 15 23.44 14.22 18.50
CA MET A 15 22.08 13.72 18.30
C MET A 15 21.37 14.47 17.16
N ALA A 16 21.47 15.79 17.11
CA ALA A 16 20.88 16.60 16.05
C ALA A 16 21.47 16.25 14.67
N LEU A 17 22.80 16.08 14.59
CA LEU A 17 23.47 15.65 13.35
C LEU A 17 23.00 14.25 12.92
N PHE A 18 22.88 13.31 13.86
CA PHE A 18 22.37 11.97 13.58
C PHE A 18 20.94 12.01 13.02
N VAL A 19 20.05 12.79 13.65
CA VAL A 19 18.66 12.97 13.18
C VAL A 19 18.64 13.57 11.79
N VAL A 20 19.41 14.63 11.52
CA VAL A 20 19.49 15.27 10.19
C VAL A 20 20.01 14.29 9.14
N ALA A 21 21.02 13.48 9.47
CA ALA A 21 21.54 12.46 8.57
C ALA A 21 20.49 11.40 8.23
N GLN A 22 19.72 10.93 9.23
CA GLN A 22 18.63 9.99 9.00
C GLN A 22 17.49 10.61 8.18
N MET A 23 17.12 11.86 8.46
CA MET A 23 16.10 12.59 7.70
C MET A 23 16.50 12.73 6.23
N ARG A 24 17.77 13.07 5.95
CA ARG A 24 18.30 13.16 4.58
C ARG A 24 18.35 11.79 3.90
N LYS A 25 18.86 10.77 4.58
CA LYS A 25 18.95 9.40 4.03
C LYS A 25 17.58 8.84 3.62
N ARG A 26 16.52 9.21 4.35
CA ARG A 26 15.15 8.75 4.12
C ARG A 26 14.28 9.77 3.38
N ASN A 27 14.85 10.85 2.86
CA ASN A 27 14.12 11.95 2.18
C ASN A 27 12.94 12.53 2.99
N VAL A 28 12.98 12.44 4.33
CA VAL A 28 11.90 12.90 5.22
C VAL A 28 11.71 14.41 5.15
N SER A 29 12.80 15.15 4.91
CA SER A 29 12.75 16.62 4.78
C SER A 29 11.90 17.10 3.60
N GLY A 30 11.65 16.26 2.59
CA GLY A 30 10.81 16.61 1.44
C GLY A 30 9.35 16.82 1.78
N TRP A 31 8.83 16.15 2.82
CA TRP A 31 7.41 16.20 3.20
C TRP A 31 7.17 16.64 4.65
N LEU A 32 8.12 16.42 5.57
CA LEU A 32 7.90 16.65 7.00
C LEU A 32 7.55 18.11 7.33
N PHE A 33 8.23 19.06 6.71
CA PHE A 33 7.97 20.47 6.99
C PHE A 33 6.60 20.91 6.50
N GLY A 34 6.18 20.44 5.33
CA GLY A 34 4.80 20.61 4.88
C GLY A 34 3.84 19.99 5.89
N PHE A 35 4.11 18.74 6.30
CA PHE A 35 3.28 18.01 7.26
C PHE A 35 3.14 18.74 8.59
N LEU A 36 4.19 19.36 9.12
CA LEU A 36 4.08 20.12 10.36
C LEU A 36 3.34 21.45 10.17
N ARG A 37 3.50 22.12 9.02
CA ARG A 37 2.79 23.38 8.74
C ARG A 37 1.30 23.18 8.56
N GLN A 38 0.88 22.05 7.98
CA GLN A 38 -0.52 21.77 7.63
C GLN A 38 -1.14 22.91 6.80
N ASP A 39 -0.32 23.63 6.02
CA ASP A 39 -0.72 24.82 5.25
C ASP A 39 -1.65 24.50 4.06
N TRP A 40 -1.84 23.21 3.78
CA TRP A 40 -2.86 22.69 2.87
C TRP A 40 -4.24 22.42 3.51
N ARG A 41 -4.37 22.43 4.85
CA ARG A 41 -5.65 22.12 5.52
C ARG A 41 -6.48 23.38 5.67
N ALA A 42 -7.52 23.50 4.85
CA ALA A 42 -8.55 24.49 5.06
C ALA A 42 -9.30 24.23 6.39
N PRO A 43 -9.66 25.28 7.15
CA PRO A 43 -10.52 25.12 8.31
C PRO A 43 -11.88 24.55 7.88
N VAL A 44 -12.37 23.56 8.63
CA VAL A 44 -13.66 22.93 8.36
C VAL A 44 -14.74 23.66 9.17
N PRO A 45 -15.79 24.23 8.53
CA PRO A 45 -16.86 24.93 9.23
C PRO A 45 -17.53 24.05 10.30
N ALA A 46 -18.09 24.71 11.32
CA ALA A 46 -18.88 24.02 12.34
C ALA A 46 -20.12 23.39 11.70
N GLY A 47 -20.44 22.16 12.10
CA GLY A 47 -21.59 21.42 11.55
C GLY A 47 -21.34 20.72 10.22
N THR A 48 -20.14 20.84 9.62
CA THR A 48 -19.79 20.06 8.43
C THR A 48 -19.66 18.57 8.76
N THR A 49 -20.42 17.72 8.07
CA THR A 49 -20.28 16.26 8.13
C THR A 49 -18.85 15.84 7.81
N ARG A 50 -18.24 15.03 8.68
CA ARG A 50 -16.91 14.47 8.45
C ARG A 50 -17.04 13.01 8.05
N HIS A 51 -16.57 12.68 6.85
CA HIS A 51 -16.46 11.30 6.40
C HIS A 51 -15.13 10.73 6.90
N LEU A 52 -15.19 9.60 7.59
CA LEU A 52 -14.00 8.84 7.98
C LEU A 52 -13.84 7.68 7.00
N LEU A 53 -12.75 7.71 6.23
CA LEU A 53 -12.41 6.64 5.31
C LEU A 53 -11.31 5.78 5.95
N PHE A 54 -11.49 4.45 5.92
CA PHE A 54 -10.46 3.50 6.29
C PHE A 54 -9.85 2.95 5.01
N CYS A 55 -8.56 3.20 4.82
CA CYS A 55 -7.79 2.64 3.72
C CYS A 55 -6.72 1.72 4.30
N PHE A 56 -6.77 0.45 3.91
CA PHE A 56 -5.76 -0.55 4.25
C PHE A 56 -5.01 -0.89 2.98
N VAL A 57 -3.75 -0.45 2.89
CA VAL A 57 -2.88 -0.71 1.75
C VAL A 57 -1.84 -1.74 2.19
N ASP A 58 -1.71 -2.81 1.42
CA ASP A 58 -0.69 -3.84 1.61
C ASP A 58 -0.07 -4.21 0.25
N HIS A 59 1.16 -4.71 0.28
CA HIS A 59 1.76 -5.37 -0.88
C HIS A 59 1.19 -6.78 -0.94
N TYR A 60 0.23 -7.02 -1.84
CA TYR A 60 -0.39 -8.32 -1.95
C TYR A 60 0.51 -9.27 -2.76
N GLU A 61 1.38 -9.99 -2.05
CA GLU A 61 2.39 -10.89 -2.64
C GLU A 61 2.15 -12.34 -2.19
N PRO A 62 1.35 -13.16 -2.90
CA PRO A 62 1.17 -14.57 -2.59
C PRO A 62 2.48 -15.34 -2.44
N ALA A 63 3.52 -15.00 -3.22
CA ALA A 63 4.85 -15.61 -3.17
C ALA A 63 5.81 -14.94 -2.19
N TRP A 64 5.33 -14.05 -1.30
CA TRP A 64 6.18 -13.42 -0.28
C TRP A 64 6.90 -14.46 0.58
N GLY A 65 8.23 -14.30 0.67
CA GLY A 65 9.10 -15.24 1.38
C GLY A 65 9.48 -16.49 0.56
N LYS A 66 9.15 -16.53 -0.74
CA LYS A 66 9.45 -17.63 -1.68
C LYS A 66 8.96 -19.00 -1.16
N PRO A 67 7.67 -19.13 -0.82
CA PRO A 67 7.12 -20.39 -0.36
C PRO A 67 6.99 -21.39 -1.53
N ASP A 68 6.52 -22.60 -1.24
CA ASP A 68 6.08 -23.52 -2.29
C ASP A 68 4.74 -23.06 -2.91
N TYR A 69 4.44 -23.62 -4.08
CA TYR A 69 3.26 -23.27 -4.86
C TYR A 69 1.96 -23.51 -4.09
N GLU A 70 1.88 -24.62 -3.37
CA GLU A 70 0.72 -25.01 -2.57
C GLU A 70 0.43 -23.97 -1.48
N THR A 71 1.47 -23.40 -0.87
CA THR A 71 1.34 -22.32 0.10
C THR A 71 0.85 -21.03 -0.53
N GLU A 72 1.33 -20.65 -1.72
CA GLU A 72 0.82 -19.47 -2.45
C GLU A 72 -0.69 -19.62 -2.71
N CYS A 73 -1.10 -20.75 -3.30
CA CYS A 73 -2.51 -21.07 -3.54
C CYS A 73 -3.34 -21.05 -2.25
N ALA A 74 -2.82 -21.61 -1.15
CA ALA A 74 -3.51 -21.62 0.13
C ALA A 74 -3.71 -20.20 0.71
N ARG A 75 -2.75 -19.28 0.50
CA ARG A 75 -2.87 -17.87 0.89
C ARG A 75 -3.99 -17.18 0.12
N VAL A 76 -4.04 -17.35 -1.20
CA VAL A 76 -5.10 -16.76 -2.04
C VAL A 76 -6.48 -17.36 -1.71
N ALA A 77 -6.56 -18.69 -1.58
CA ALA A 77 -7.80 -19.38 -1.21
C ALA A 77 -8.33 -18.95 0.16
N ARG A 78 -7.44 -18.64 1.11
CA ARG A 78 -7.82 -18.10 2.42
C ARG A 78 -8.47 -16.73 2.28
N TRP A 79 -7.92 -15.83 1.47
CA TRP A 79 -8.52 -14.52 1.20
C TRP A 79 -9.93 -14.65 0.64
N ARG A 80 -10.08 -15.42 -0.44
CA ARG A 80 -11.36 -15.68 -1.09
C ARG A 80 -12.40 -16.28 -0.14
N ARG A 81 -11.99 -17.13 0.80
CA ARG A 81 -12.89 -17.80 1.77
C ARG A 81 -13.26 -16.91 2.96
N ASP A 82 -12.27 -16.25 3.56
CA ASP A 82 -12.42 -15.65 4.89
C ASP A 82 -12.78 -14.16 4.81
N TYR A 83 -12.35 -13.44 3.77
CA TYR A 83 -12.62 -12.01 3.64
C TYR A 83 -14.12 -11.69 3.44
N PRO A 84 -14.87 -12.40 2.57
CA PRO A 84 -16.31 -12.17 2.47
C PRO A 84 -17.06 -12.34 3.79
N ARG A 85 -16.70 -13.37 4.58
CA ARG A 85 -17.29 -13.64 5.90
C ARG A 85 -17.00 -12.54 6.92
N LEU A 86 -15.81 -11.94 6.84
CA LEU A 86 -15.46 -10.78 7.64
C LEU A 86 -16.38 -9.60 7.26
N CYS A 87 -16.53 -9.33 5.96
CA CYS A 87 -17.30 -8.20 5.45
C CYS A 87 -18.81 -8.29 5.68
N GLU A 88 -19.38 -9.50 5.83
CA GLU A 88 -20.81 -9.73 6.04
C GLU A 88 -21.42 -8.81 7.12
N ARG A 89 -20.67 -8.52 8.20
CA ARG A 89 -21.16 -7.78 9.38
C ARG A 89 -20.89 -6.28 9.34
N HIS A 90 -20.27 -5.77 8.28
CA HIS A 90 -19.78 -4.39 8.21
C HIS A 90 -20.36 -3.67 7.00
N ARG A 91 -20.86 -2.45 7.20
CA ARG A 91 -21.35 -1.57 6.14
C ARG A 91 -20.90 -0.13 6.41
N ASP A 92 -20.51 0.58 5.36
CA ASP A 92 -20.23 2.01 5.42
C ASP A 92 -21.52 2.85 5.36
N ALA A 93 -21.38 4.18 5.30
CA ALA A 93 -22.51 5.11 5.24
C ALA A 93 -23.35 4.98 3.95
N ASP A 94 -22.78 4.39 2.89
CA ASP A 94 -23.45 4.14 1.61
C ASP A 94 -24.04 2.70 1.55
N GLY A 95 -23.88 1.91 2.61
CA GLY A 95 -24.35 0.53 2.66
C GLY A 95 -23.43 -0.45 1.92
N ARG A 96 -22.18 -0.08 1.64
CA ARG A 96 -21.18 -0.96 1.02
C ARG A 96 -20.38 -1.74 2.06
N PRO A 97 -20.03 -3.01 1.80
CA PRO A 97 -19.05 -3.73 2.61
C PRO A 97 -17.66 -3.10 2.47
N PRO A 98 -16.71 -3.40 3.39
CA PRO A 98 -15.31 -3.09 3.17
C PRO A 98 -14.82 -3.71 1.84
N VAL A 99 -14.12 -2.90 1.05
CA VAL A 99 -13.47 -3.28 -0.21
C VAL A 99 -11.97 -3.28 0.02
N HIS A 100 -11.27 -4.32 -0.47
CA HIS A 100 -9.82 -4.40 -0.40
C HIS A 100 -9.20 -4.23 -1.77
N THR A 101 -8.27 -3.29 -1.91
CA THR A 101 -7.49 -3.11 -3.14
C THR A 101 -6.25 -4.00 -3.07
N PHE A 102 -6.21 -5.02 -3.92
CA PHE A 102 -5.10 -5.96 -4.06
C PHE A 102 -4.07 -5.41 -5.03
N PHE A 103 -2.95 -4.91 -4.51
CA PHE A 103 -1.79 -4.51 -5.30
C PHE A 103 -1.00 -5.77 -5.71
N PHE A 104 -1.37 -6.35 -6.85
CA PHE A 104 -0.89 -7.65 -7.32
C PHE A 104 0.35 -7.50 -8.21
N PRO A 105 1.48 -8.17 -7.90
CA PRO A 105 2.70 -8.09 -8.69
C PRO A 105 2.60 -8.91 -9.98
N GLU A 106 2.93 -8.30 -11.12
CA GLU A 106 2.97 -9.00 -12.42
C GLU A 106 3.95 -10.18 -12.39
N GLU A 107 5.05 -10.03 -11.64
CA GLU A 107 6.12 -11.00 -11.52
C GLU A 107 5.68 -12.30 -10.82
N GLU A 108 4.60 -12.27 -10.04
CA GLU A 108 4.01 -13.44 -9.38
C GLU A 108 2.72 -13.92 -10.10
N TYR A 109 2.51 -13.49 -11.34
CA TYR A 109 1.31 -13.86 -12.10
C TYR A 109 1.14 -15.38 -12.17
N ARG A 110 0.01 -15.83 -11.63
CA ARG A 110 -0.58 -17.14 -11.87
C ARG A 110 -2.05 -16.94 -12.16
N GLU A 111 -2.57 -17.67 -13.13
CA GLU A 111 -3.95 -17.52 -13.60
C GLU A 111 -4.93 -17.72 -12.44
N GLU A 112 -4.78 -18.81 -11.70
CA GLU A 112 -5.63 -19.18 -10.56
C GLU A 112 -5.57 -18.21 -9.39
N HIS A 113 -4.45 -17.48 -9.22
CA HIS A 113 -4.35 -16.44 -8.21
C HIS A 113 -5.20 -15.23 -8.60
N LEU A 114 -5.05 -14.80 -9.85
CA LEU A 114 -5.75 -13.63 -10.35
C LEU A 114 -7.25 -13.89 -10.53
N ASP A 115 -7.64 -15.07 -11.02
CA ASP A 115 -9.05 -15.49 -11.14
C ASP A 115 -9.77 -15.38 -9.79
N ALA A 116 -9.13 -15.81 -8.70
CA ALA A 116 -9.69 -15.71 -7.36
C ALA A 116 -9.88 -14.25 -6.90
N LEU A 117 -8.97 -13.35 -7.28
CA LEU A 117 -9.13 -11.91 -7.01
C LEU A 117 -10.26 -11.32 -7.85
N VAL A 118 -10.38 -11.70 -9.12
CA VAL A 118 -11.47 -11.26 -10.00
C VAL A 118 -12.83 -11.73 -9.47
N GLU A 119 -12.93 -12.95 -8.93
CA GLU A 119 -14.12 -13.40 -8.21
C GLU A 119 -14.46 -12.45 -7.05
N MET A 120 -13.46 -12.02 -6.27
CA MET A 120 -13.66 -11.07 -5.17
C MET A 120 -14.11 -9.68 -5.66
N CYS A 121 -13.58 -9.21 -6.79
CA CYS A 121 -14.05 -7.99 -7.44
C CYS A 121 -15.51 -8.11 -7.89
N ARG A 122 -15.91 -9.23 -8.49
CA ARG A 122 -17.30 -9.51 -8.89
C ARG A 122 -18.25 -9.58 -7.68
N MET A 123 -17.75 -9.97 -6.51
CA MET A 123 -18.50 -9.89 -5.25
C MET A 123 -18.59 -8.47 -4.66
N GLN A 124 -18.00 -7.46 -5.32
CA GLN A 124 -17.87 -6.07 -4.83
C GLN A 124 -17.10 -5.98 -3.51
N LEU A 125 -16.12 -6.87 -3.32
CA LEU A 125 -15.28 -6.95 -2.12
C LEU A 125 -13.80 -6.69 -2.43
N GLY A 126 -13.43 -6.60 -3.70
CA GLY A 126 -12.05 -6.41 -4.13
C GLY A 126 -11.91 -5.39 -5.24
N GLU A 127 -10.74 -4.80 -5.33
CA GLU A 127 -10.21 -4.08 -6.49
C GLU A 127 -8.82 -4.66 -6.79
N ILE A 128 -8.39 -4.62 -8.04
CA ILE A 128 -7.05 -5.07 -8.43
C ILE A 128 -6.29 -3.86 -8.94
N GLU A 129 -5.09 -3.66 -8.40
CA GLU A 129 -4.13 -2.64 -8.83
C GLU A 129 -2.80 -3.31 -9.17
N ILE A 130 -2.04 -2.70 -10.08
CA ILE A 130 -0.75 -3.26 -10.51
C ILE A 130 0.34 -2.84 -9.51
N HIS A 131 1.01 -3.84 -8.94
CA HIS A 131 2.26 -3.66 -8.20
C HIS A 131 3.43 -4.06 -9.11
N LEU A 132 4.55 -3.33 -9.07
CA LEU A 132 5.76 -3.67 -9.81
C LEU A 132 6.98 -3.55 -8.90
N HIS A 133 7.85 -4.56 -8.93
CA HIS A 133 9.15 -4.48 -8.29
C HIS A 133 10.12 -3.71 -9.20
N HIS A 134 10.69 -2.61 -8.72
CA HIS A 134 11.43 -1.67 -9.56
C HIS A 134 12.97 -1.67 -9.34
N ASP A 135 13.57 -2.79 -8.88
CA ASP A 135 15.03 -2.82 -8.66
C ASP A 135 15.78 -2.69 -10.00
N ARG A 136 16.56 -1.61 -10.13
CA ARG A 136 17.32 -1.25 -11.35
C ARG A 136 16.48 -1.20 -12.63
N ASP A 137 15.22 -0.79 -12.51
CA ASP A 137 14.29 -0.69 -13.63
C ASP A 137 14.56 0.53 -14.55
N SER A 138 13.95 0.54 -15.74
CA SER A 138 14.04 1.63 -16.73
C SER A 138 12.65 2.09 -17.18
N ALA A 139 12.56 3.32 -17.68
CA ALA A 139 11.29 3.86 -18.19
C ALA A 139 10.75 3.10 -19.41
N GLU A 140 11.61 2.44 -20.19
CA GLU A 140 11.19 1.60 -21.31
C GLU A 140 10.57 0.29 -20.80
N ASN A 141 11.24 -0.38 -19.86
CA ASN A 141 10.74 -1.61 -19.27
C ASN A 141 9.44 -1.38 -18.48
N LEU A 142 9.34 -0.31 -17.68
CA LEU A 142 8.10 0.05 -16.99
C LEU A 142 6.91 0.14 -17.96
N ARG A 143 7.08 0.83 -19.10
CA ARG A 143 6.02 0.95 -20.10
C ARG A 143 5.67 -0.41 -20.70
N ALA A 144 6.67 -1.18 -21.09
CA ALA A 144 6.47 -2.51 -21.67
C ALA A 144 5.73 -3.44 -20.71
N THR A 145 6.12 -3.46 -19.43
CA THR A 145 5.48 -4.28 -18.39
C THR A 145 4.05 -3.85 -18.14
N LEU A 146 3.79 -2.54 -17.96
CA LEU A 146 2.43 -2.05 -17.78
C LEU A 146 1.54 -2.37 -18.98
N SER A 147 1.98 -2.09 -20.21
CA SER A 147 1.22 -2.43 -21.43
C SER A 147 0.87 -3.91 -21.47
N ARG A 148 1.88 -4.78 -21.38
CA ARG A 148 1.70 -6.24 -21.43
C ARG A 148 0.76 -6.75 -20.34
N PHE A 149 0.92 -6.27 -19.11
CA PHE A 149 0.10 -6.75 -18.01
C PHE A 149 -1.33 -6.24 -18.10
N THR A 150 -1.54 -4.98 -18.47
CA THR A 150 -2.89 -4.46 -18.70
C THR A 150 -3.61 -5.20 -19.84
N GLU A 151 -2.94 -5.51 -20.95
CA GLU A 151 -3.50 -6.34 -22.02
C GLU A 151 -3.89 -7.73 -21.50
N LEU A 152 -3.02 -8.36 -20.69
CA LEU A 152 -3.32 -9.64 -20.06
C LEU A 152 -4.54 -9.58 -19.13
N LEU A 153 -4.64 -8.54 -18.29
CA LEU A 153 -5.77 -8.33 -17.38
C LEU A 153 -7.08 -8.15 -18.15
N ALA A 154 -7.08 -7.39 -19.25
CA ALA A 154 -8.26 -7.20 -20.08
C ALA A 154 -8.64 -8.50 -20.81
N ASP A 155 -7.70 -9.07 -21.57
CA ASP A 155 -8.00 -10.14 -22.53
C ASP A 155 -8.26 -11.49 -21.87
N ARG A 156 -7.52 -11.81 -20.79
CA ARG A 156 -7.63 -13.12 -20.13
C ARG A 156 -8.64 -13.10 -18.98
N HIS A 157 -8.76 -11.99 -18.27
CA HIS A 157 -9.42 -11.94 -16.98
C HIS A 157 -10.68 -11.08 -16.94
N ASP A 158 -10.92 -10.24 -17.97
CA ASP A 158 -12.00 -9.23 -17.95
C ASP A 158 -11.89 -8.34 -16.70
N ALA A 159 -10.65 -7.92 -16.39
CA ALA A 159 -10.26 -7.28 -15.14
C ALA A 159 -9.81 -5.81 -15.31
N LEU A 160 -10.26 -5.13 -16.36
CA LEU A 160 -10.04 -3.68 -16.63
C LEU A 160 -11.29 -2.97 -17.14
#